data_AF-A0A0C5XPQ5-F1
#
_entry.id   AF-A0A0C5XPQ5-F1
#
_cell.length_a   1.000
_cell.length_b   1.000
_cell.length_c   1.000
_cell.angle_alpha   90.00
_cell.angle_beta   90.00
_cell.angle_gamma   90.00
#
_symmetry.space_group_name_H-M   'P 1'
#
loop_
_entity.id
_entity.type
_entity.pdbx_description
1 polymer ?
#
loop_
_entity_poly.entity_id
_entity_poly.type
_entity_poly.pdbx_seq_one_letter_code
_entity_poly.pdbx_strand_id
1 'polypeptide(L)'
;MSAIHAAALDAQFNAPGSAAADYDDGLSVLPIRVILSQPDVLAGAGQQIVTATMIIDMRRSEVPSPAHSAVVRVGERDADGVLNVSASYQLVDEPLSDVEGLTWSCGAELIAP
;
A
#
# COMPACT_ATOMS: atom_id res chain seq x y z
N MET A 1 16.23 -17.15 -15.14
CA MET A 1 16.31 -17.12 -13.66
C MET A 1 15.28 -16.13 -13.07
N SER A 2 14.07 -16.01 -13.64
CA SER A 2 13.09 -14.95 -13.29
C SER A 2 11.78 -15.49 -12.69
N ALA A 3 11.48 -16.78 -12.86
CA ALA A 3 10.19 -17.35 -12.47
C ALA A 3 10.02 -17.54 -10.95
N ILE A 4 11.12 -17.75 -10.21
CA ILE A 4 11.06 -17.99 -8.76
C ILE A 4 10.73 -16.70 -8.01
N HIS A 5 11.28 -15.56 -8.43
CA HIS A 5 11.05 -14.27 -7.76
C HIS A 5 9.61 -13.77 -7.99
N ALA A 6 9.09 -13.94 -9.20
CA ALA A 6 7.69 -13.64 -9.51
C ALA A 6 6.72 -14.49 -8.66
N ALA A 7 6.98 -15.80 -8.53
CA ALA A 7 6.15 -16.69 -7.73
C ALA A 7 6.20 -16.38 -6.22
N ALA A 8 7.35 -15.95 -5.71
CA ALA A 8 7.52 -15.56 -4.31
C ALA A 8 6.77 -14.25 -3.98
N LEU A 9 6.86 -13.24 -4.86
CA LEU A 9 6.11 -12.00 -4.72
C LEU A 9 4.59 -12.26 -4.80
N ASP A 10 4.19 -13.14 -5.73
CA ASP A 10 2.82 -13.63 -5.85
C ASP A 10 2.27 -14.21 -4.56
N ALA A 11 3.04 -15.08 -3.91
CA ALA A 11 2.68 -15.62 -2.62
C ALA A 11 2.55 -14.53 -1.55
N GLN A 12 3.45 -13.54 -1.52
CA GLN A 12 3.46 -12.50 -0.49
C GLN A 12 2.22 -11.59 -0.54
N PHE A 13 1.82 -11.11 -1.73
CA PHE A 13 0.59 -10.32 -1.78
C PHE A 13 -0.67 -11.18 -1.80
N ASN A 14 -0.61 -12.51 -1.86
CA ASN A 14 -1.78 -13.35 -1.59
C ASN A 14 -1.79 -13.89 -0.14
N ALA A 15 -0.79 -13.54 0.67
CA ALA A 15 -0.70 -13.94 2.06
C ALA A 15 -1.61 -13.09 2.96
N PRO A 16 -1.91 -13.56 4.19
CA PRO A 16 -2.76 -12.84 5.15
C PRO A 16 -2.27 -11.45 5.55
N GLY A 17 -0.98 -11.14 5.34
CA GLY A 17 -0.40 -9.82 5.62
C GLY A 17 -0.66 -8.77 4.52
N SER A 18 -1.31 -9.15 3.42
CA SER A 18 -1.70 -8.24 2.36
C SER A 18 -3.22 -8.01 2.37
N ALA A 19 -3.63 -6.82 1.93
CA ALA A 19 -5.03 -6.40 1.85
C ALA A 19 -5.44 -6.09 0.40
N ALA A 20 -6.74 -6.22 0.11
CA ALA A 20 -7.29 -5.73 -1.14
C ALA A 20 -7.44 -4.21 -1.07
N ALA A 21 -7.13 -3.54 -2.17
CA ALA A 21 -7.24 -2.09 -2.25
C ALA A 21 -7.61 -1.61 -3.65
N ASP A 22 -8.07 -0.36 -3.72
CA ASP A 22 -8.19 0.42 -4.95
C ASP A 22 -7.21 1.58 -4.86
N TYR A 23 -6.32 1.67 -5.84
CA TYR A 23 -5.43 2.80 -6.05
C TYR A 23 -6.09 3.81 -6.98
N ASP A 24 -6.11 5.08 -6.58
CA ASP A 24 -6.75 6.17 -7.30
C ASP A 24 -5.78 7.35 -7.41
N ASP A 25 -5.32 7.64 -8.63
CA ASP A 25 -4.44 8.76 -8.93
C ASP A 25 -5.19 10.02 -9.40
N GLY A 26 -6.52 10.02 -9.32
CA GLY A 26 -7.39 11.07 -9.84
C GLY A 26 -7.65 11.01 -11.35
N LEU A 27 -6.98 10.10 -12.07
CA LEU A 27 -7.21 9.83 -13.50
C LEU A 27 -7.85 8.46 -13.72
N SER A 28 -7.46 7.49 -12.90
CA SER A 28 -7.88 6.10 -13.01
C SER A 28 -7.98 5.45 -11.63
N VAL A 29 -8.83 4.44 -11.52
CA VAL A 29 -8.94 3.59 -10.34
C VAL A 29 -8.52 2.18 -10.72
N LEU A 30 -7.51 1.66 -10.03
CA LEU A 30 -6.92 0.34 -10.29
C LEU A 30 -7.14 -0.57 -9.07
N PRO A 31 -7.75 -1.77 -9.27
CA PRO A 31 -7.80 -2.76 -8.22
C PRO A 31 -6.39 -3.35 -8.02
N ILE A 32 -5.86 -3.24 -6.80
CA ILE A 32 -4.52 -3.70 -6.45
C ILE A 32 -4.52 -4.50 -5.16
N ARG A 33 -3.37 -5.06 -4.82
CA ARG A 33 -3.09 -5.56 -3.48
C ARG A 33 -1.95 -4.79 -2.84
N VAL A 34 -2.08 -4.57 -1.54
CA VAL A 34 -1.11 -3.81 -0.75
C VAL A 34 -0.68 -4.57 0.48
N ILE A 35 0.48 -4.23 1.02
CA ILE A 35 0.88 -4.63 2.37
C ILE A 35 0.98 -3.34 3.18
N LEU A 36 0.30 -3.31 4.32
CA LEU A 36 0.34 -2.18 5.25
C LEU A 36 1.35 -2.52 6.33
N SER A 37 2.35 -1.66 6.52
CA SER A 37 3.28 -1.75 7.64
C SER A 37 3.35 -0.41 8.37
N GLN A 38 3.17 -0.46 9.69
CA GLN A 38 3.38 0.70 10.53
C GLN A 38 4.86 0.74 10.93
N PRO A 39 5.56 1.89 10.77
CA PRO A 39 6.93 1.99 11.24
C PRO A 39 6.98 1.82 12.76
N ASP A 40 8.01 1.12 13.26
CA ASP A 40 8.23 0.91 14.68
C ASP A 40 8.33 2.26 15.41
N VAL A 41 7.41 2.50 16.35
CA VAL A 41 7.45 3.71 17.18
C VAL A 41 8.27 3.41 18.43
N LEU A 42 9.45 4.03 18.54
CA LEU A 42 10.11 4.21 19.84
C LEU A 42 9.25 5.17 20.67
N ALA A 43 8.43 4.63 21.58
CA ALA A 43 7.59 5.41 22.48
C ALA A 43 8.45 6.19 23.50
N GLY A 44 9.02 7.32 23.06
CA GLY A 44 9.72 8.28 23.91
C GLY A 44 8.72 9.07 24.75
N ALA A 45 8.93 9.08 26.07
CA ALA A 45 8.09 9.79 27.03
C ALA A 45 8.11 11.31 26.79
N GLY A 46 7.03 11.85 26.23
CA GLY A 46 6.80 13.29 26.11
C GLY A 46 5.97 13.61 24.88
N GLN A 47 4.82 14.27 25.10
CA GLN A 47 3.80 14.61 24.11
C GLN A 47 4.36 15.07 22.76
N GLN A 48 4.39 14.15 21.80
CA GLN A 48 4.52 14.44 20.37
C GLN A 48 3.42 13.65 19.68
N ILE A 49 2.53 14.34 18.97
CA ILE A 49 1.58 13.68 18.07
C ILE A 49 2.43 13.09 16.95
N VAL A 50 2.72 11.80 17.06
CA VAL A 50 3.34 11.03 15.97
C VAL A 50 2.22 10.75 15.00
N THR A 51 2.12 11.52 13.93
CA THR A 51 1.40 11.09 12.72
C THR A 51 2.15 9.84 12.26
N ALA A 52 1.64 8.67 12.62
CA ALA A 52 2.26 7.41 12.24
C ALA A 52 2.06 7.26 10.72
N THR A 53 3.01 7.75 9.93
CA THR A 53 3.03 7.55 8.49
C THR A 53 2.99 6.05 8.23
N MET A 54 1.90 5.56 7.67
CA MET A 54 1.76 4.17 7.27
C MET A 54 2.65 3.93 6.05
N ILE A 55 3.39 2.84 6.02
CA ILE A 55 4.07 2.40 4.80
C ILE A 55 3.13 1.47 4.05
N ILE A 56 2.86 1.81 2.79
CA ILE A 56 2.07 1.01 1.86
C ILE A 56 3.02 0.45 0.82
N ASP A 57 3.19 -0.87 0.83
CA ASP A 57 3.92 -1.57 -0.23
C ASP A 57 2.96 -1.97 -1.35
N MET A 58 3.31 -1.59 -2.58
CA MET A 58 2.55 -1.86 -3.81
C MET A 58 3.42 -2.63 -4.80
N ARG A 59 2.82 -3.46 -5.64
CA ARG A 59 3.55 -4.10 -6.74
C ARG A 59 3.76 -3.12 -7.89
N ARG A 60 4.97 -3.08 -8.41
CA ARG A 60 5.29 -2.28 -9.60
C ARG A 60 4.57 -2.75 -10.86
N SER A 61 4.23 -4.04 -10.94
CA SER A 61 3.44 -4.59 -12.04
C SER A 61 1.99 -4.11 -12.03
N GLU A 62 1.45 -3.74 -10.86
CA GLU A 62 0.09 -3.22 -10.71
C GLU A 62 0.07 -1.68 -10.80
N VAL A 63 1.07 -1.03 -10.19
CA VAL A 63 1.24 0.44 -10.21
C VAL A 63 2.65 0.76 -10.70
N PRO A 64 2.84 0.99 -12.02
CA PRO A 64 4.18 1.22 -12.59
C PRO A 64 4.87 2.48 -12.05
N SER A 65 4.09 3.52 -11.74
CA SER A 65 4.58 4.81 -11.25
C SER A 65 3.53 5.43 -10.32
N PRO A 66 3.62 5.23 -8.99
CA PRO A 66 2.67 5.80 -8.06
C PRO A 66 2.75 7.33 -8.08
N ALA A 67 1.59 7.98 -8.18
CA ALA A 67 1.48 9.42 -8.19
C ALA A 67 1.50 9.94 -6.75
N HIS A 68 2.16 11.09 -6.56
CA HIS A 68 2.07 11.81 -5.30
C HIS A 68 0.62 12.24 -5.04
N SER A 69 0.19 12.23 -3.78
CA SER A 69 -1.19 12.52 -3.35
C SER A 69 -2.26 11.54 -3.84
N ALA A 70 -1.89 10.44 -4.50
CA ALA A 70 -2.83 9.38 -4.84
C ALA A 70 -3.46 8.77 -3.58
N VAL A 71 -4.67 8.24 -3.73
CA VAL A 71 -5.43 7.65 -2.62
C VAL A 71 -5.45 6.13 -2.77
N VAL A 72 -5.12 5.43 -1.70
CA VAL A 72 -5.23 3.98 -1.57
C VAL A 72 -6.38 3.68 -0.62
N ARG A 73 -7.46 3.13 -1.16
CA ARG A 73 -8.62 2.68 -0.37
C ARG A 73 -8.42 1.20 -0.08
N VAL A 74 -8.36 0.82 1.19
CA VAL A 74 -8.11 -0.56 1.64
C VAL A 74 -9.40 -1.14 2.20
N GLY A 75 -9.63 -2.43 1.98
CA GLY A 75 -10.82 -3.09 2.47
C GLY A 75 -10.92 -4.55 2.07
N GLU A 76 -12.14 -5.06 2.10
CA GLU A 76 -12.47 -6.42 1.66
C GLU A 76 -13.27 -6.36 0.35
N ARG A 77 -12.93 -7.21 -0.62
CA ARG A 77 -13.74 -7.37 -1.82
C ARG A 77 -14.85 -8.37 -1.57
N ASP A 78 -16.07 -8.03 -1.97
CA ASP A 78 -17.19 -8.97 -1.97
C ASP A 78 -17.15 -9.93 -3.18
N ALA A 79 -18.19 -10.77 -3.30
CA ALA A 79 -18.31 -11.75 -4.38
C ALA A 79 -18.45 -11.12 -5.78
N ASP A 80 -18.91 -9.87 -5.85
CA ASP A 80 -19.04 -9.11 -7.10
C ASP A 80 -17.76 -8.30 -7.43
N GLY A 81 -16.73 -8.39 -6.56
CA GLY A 81 -15.45 -7.72 -6.72
C GLY A 81 -15.45 -6.26 -6.25
N VAL A 82 -16.55 -5.79 -5.66
CA VAL A 82 -16.68 -4.43 -5.14
C VAL A 82 -15.91 -4.32 -3.84
N LEU A 83 -15.10 -3.27 -3.72
CA LEU A 83 -14.32 -3.01 -2.51
C LEU A 83 -15.20 -2.37 -1.43
N ASN A 84 -15.38 -3.07 -0.32
CA ASN A 84 -15.92 -2.52 0.91
C ASN A 84 -14.79 -1.86 1.69
N VAL A 85 -14.66 -0.54 1.53
CA VAL A 85 -13.58 0.27 2.09
C VAL A 85 -13.67 0.32 3.62
N SER A 86 -12.56 0.02 4.29
CA SER A 86 -12.39 0.11 5.75
C SER A 86 -11.33 1.13 6.18
N ALA A 87 -10.58 1.67 5.22
CA ALA A 87 -9.67 2.79 5.43
C ALA A 87 -9.28 3.40 4.07
N SER A 88 -9.03 4.70 4.04
CA SER A 88 -8.47 5.42 2.90
C SER A 88 -7.21 6.14 3.36
N TYR A 89 -6.13 5.95 2.59
CA TYR A 89 -4.83 6.55 2.84
C TYR A 89 -4.43 7.42 1.66
N GLN A 90 -3.85 8.59 1.93
CA GLN A 90 -3.25 9.43 0.91
C GLN A 90 -1.74 9.23 0.91
N LEU A 91 -1.15 9.01 -0.26
CA LEU A 91 0.31 8.94 -0.42
C LEU A 91 0.92 10.34 -0.24
N VAL A 92 1.82 10.47 0.73
CA VAL A 92 2.44 11.76 1.11
C VAL A 92 3.92 11.83 0.76
N ASP A 93 4.59 10.68 0.63
CA ASP A 93 6.03 10.63 0.34
C ASP A 93 6.30 10.16 -1.10
N GLU A 94 7.53 10.37 -1.56
CA GLU A 94 8.00 9.87 -2.85
C GLU A 94 8.13 8.33 -2.82
N PRO A 95 7.61 7.59 -3.83
CA PRO A 95 7.72 6.14 -3.88
C PRO A 95 9.17 5.66 -3.92
N LEU A 96 9.54 4.82 -2.96
CA LEU A 96 10.84 4.18 -2.93
C LEU A 96 10.76 2.78 -3.54
N SER A 97 11.60 2.52 -4.54
CA SER A 97 11.71 1.19 -5.13
C SER A 97 12.55 0.30 -4.22
N ASP A 98 12.17 -0.95 -4.07
CA ASP A 98 13.04 -1.96 -3.47
C ASP A 98 14.27 -2.25 -4.35
N VAL A 99 15.25 -2.97 -3.79
CA VAL A 99 16.52 -3.30 -4.45
C VAL A 99 16.32 -4.13 -5.71
N GLU A 100 15.28 -4.96 -5.75
CA GLU A 100 14.96 -5.83 -6.89
C GLU A 100 14.08 -5.13 -7.93
N GLY A 101 13.53 -3.96 -7.60
CA GLY A 101 12.72 -3.15 -8.50
C GLY A 101 11.30 -3.70 -8.72
N LEU A 102 10.80 -4.52 -7.81
CA LEU A 102 9.53 -5.23 -7.90
C LEU A 102 8.41 -4.55 -7.12
N THR A 103 8.74 -3.79 -6.08
CA THR A 103 7.76 -3.12 -5.22
C THR A 103 8.07 -1.63 -5.06
N TRP A 104 7.02 -0.89 -4.73
CA TRP A 104 7.08 0.48 -4.27
C TRP A 104 6.70 0.51 -2.79
N SER A 105 7.54 1.13 -1.97
CA SER A 105 7.22 1.49 -0.60
C SER A 105 6.88 2.97 -0.55
N CYS A 106 5.65 3.31 -0.15
CA CYS A 106 5.16 4.67 -0.10
C CYS A 106 4.72 5.04 1.32
N GLY A 107 5.15 6.20 1.80
CA GLY A 107 4.59 6.80 3.01
C GLY A 107 3.19 7.34 2.75
N ALA A 108 2.26 7.04 3.65
CA ALA A 108 0.85 7.41 3.51
C ALA A 108 0.22 7.85 4.84
N GLU A 109 -0.75 8.75 4.75
CA GLU A 109 -1.52 9.24 5.89
C GLU A 109 -2.98 8.79 5.81
N LEU A 110 -3.57 8.41 6.95
CA LEU A 110 -4.98 8.04 7.03
C LEU A 110 -5.86 9.28 6.85
N ILE A 111 -6.74 9.26 5.85
CA ILE A 111 -7.67 10.36 5.54
C ILE A 111 -9.13 10.02 5.85
N ALA A 112 -9.49 8.73 5.89
CA ALA A 112 -10.81 8.26 6.32
C ALA A 112 -10.75 6.81 6.83
N PRO A 113 -11.47 6.45 7.90
CA PRO A 113 -11.76 5.06 8.24
C PRO A 113 -12.92 4.49 7.40
#